data_AF-A0AAV4UXB9-F1
#
_entry.id   AF-A0AAV4UXB9-F1
#
_cell.length_a   1.000
_cell.length_b   1.000
_cell.length_c   1.000
_cell.angle_alpha   90.00
_cell.angle_beta   90.00
_cell.angle_gamma   90.00
#
_symmetry.space_group_name_H-M   'P 1'
#
loop_
_entity.id
_entity.type
_entity.pdbx_description
1 polymer ?
#
loop_
_entity_poly.entity_id
_entity_poly.type
_entity_poly.pdbx_seq_one_letter_code
_entity_poly.pdbx_strand_id
1 'polypeptide(L)'
;MTTANDNGRADIEMSERSSPPQTDKDSTENNRDASHASNDTPPPPLPKRDHRPAADSDRIAPEYAQVNKRKKLVSFPPRPDFVFKPERAGDRMTCLKNCLVVVNLLIWLLGAIVTAIGIWIKVDKDFFKIQSQLDLSQFKTSSTVLIVVGVVIMVVGFLGCWGAMASKIWMLVIFIIIVIIIILMEIAAIALVWSAVVNKNMQEEVKLKSKSAMHHMMDDETKRQFIEMLQRKLQCCGVDGVKDYSMDPANPMPVPPSCINTDTSKPYERGCYDAIVEFLKNKAAIIGGVALAVLLLQIGVLVFTTCLICSIKNAATNVIF
;
A
#
# COMPACT_ATOMS: atom_id res chain seq x y z
N MET A 1 29.88 -57.62 -46.39
CA MET A 1 30.63 -56.56 -47.10
C MET A 1 30.88 -55.44 -46.10
N THR A 2 32.12 -54.95 -46.00
CA THR A 2 32.56 -53.56 -45.65
C THR A 2 31.56 -52.64 -44.91
N THR A 3 31.77 -52.25 -43.64
CA THR A 3 32.61 -51.12 -43.11
C THR A 3 32.14 -49.72 -43.56
N ALA A 4 32.11 -48.64 -42.76
CA ALA A 4 32.58 -48.33 -41.39
C ALA A 4 31.50 -47.47 -40.65
N ASN A 5 31.42 -47.27 -39.32
CA ASN A 5 32.33 -47.29 -38.17
C ASN A 5 33.12 -45.98 -37.89
N ASP A 6 32.54 -45.06 -37.08
CA ASP A 6 33.18 -44.09 -36.16
C ASP A 6 32.15 -43.06 -35.61
N ASN A 7 32.41 -42.16 -34.64
CA ASN A 7 32.94 -42.33 -33.26
C ASN A 7 32.71 -41.03 -32.42
N GLY A 8 32.91 -41.04 -31.08
CA GLY A 8 33.06 -39.81 -30.26
C GLY A 8 32.20 -39.70 -28.97
N ARG A 9 32.86 -39.59 -27.80
CA ARG A 9 32.23 -39.39 -26.46
C ARG A 9 33.24 -38.71 -25.50
N ALA A 10 32.70 -37.95 -24.53
CA ALA A 10 33.41 -37.28 -23.42
C ALA A 10 34.23 -36.02 -23.86
N ASP A 11 34.63 -35.09 -22.97
CA ASP A 11 34.67 -35.14 -21.50
C ASP A 11 34.39 -33.78 -20.79
N ILE A 12 34.60 -33.72 -19.47
CA ILE A 12 34.28 -32.62 -18.52
C ILE A 12 35.38 -31.55 -18.40
N GLU A 13 35.04 -30.26 -18.21
CA GLU A 13 35.76 -29.39 -17.25
C GLU A 13 35.01 -28.10 -16.81
N MET A 14 35.59 -27.37 -15.83
CA MET A 14 34.99 -26.30 -15.01
C MET A 14 36.05 -25.26 -14.61
N SER A 15 35.78 -23.95 -14.72
CA SER A 15 36.64 -22.91 -14.12
C SER A 15 35.95 -21.56 -13.87
N GLU A 16 36.63 -20.66 -13.15
CA GLU A 16 36.14 -19.45 -12.49
C GLU A 16 37.00 -18.21 -12.90
N ARG A 17 36.56 -17.00 -12.48
CA ARG A 17 37.40 -15.88 -11.95
C ARG A 17 37.85 -14.71 -12.87
N SER A 18 38.02 -13.57 -12.18
CA SER A 18 38.85 -12.36 -12.46
C SER A 18 38.23 -11.13 -13.15
N SER A 19 38.28 -10.01 -12.41
CA SER A 19 38.34 -8.60 -12.84
C SER A 19 39.74 -8.04 -12.41
N PRO A 20 40.09 -6.72 -12.48
CA PRO A 20 39.43 -5.54 -13.06
C PRO A 20 40.23 -5.04 -14.31
N PRO A 21 40.98 -3.89 -14.42
CA PRO A 21 41.28 -2.75 -13.53
C PRO A 21 40.66 -1.41 -14.00
N GLN A 22 41.17 -0.28 -13.50
CA GLN A 22 40.99 1.11 -14.01
C GLN A 22 42.38 1.73 -14.27
N THR A 23 42.47 2.81 -15.07
CA THR A 23 43.53 3.83 -14.97
C THR A 23 43.13 5.15 -15.63
N ASP A 24 43.41 6.28 -14.97
CA ASP A 24 43.24 7.65 -15.48
C ASP A 24 44.44 8.19 -16.28
N LYS A 25 44.16 9.17 -17.17
CA LYS A 25 44.95 10.37 -17.55
C LYS A 25 44.21 11.07 -18.71
N ASP A 26 43.85 12.34 -18.72
CA ASP A 26 44.47 13.63 -18.30
C ASP A 26 45.23 14.36 -19.43
N SER A 27 45.21 15.70 -19.37
CA SER A 27 46.02 16.69 -20.12
C SER A 27 45.71 17.03 -21.60
N THR A 28 45.12 18.23 -21.83
CA THR A 28 45.44 19.25 -22.89
C THR A 28 45.19 18.92 -24.40
N GLU A 29 45.11 19.87 -25.37
CA GLU A 29 45.28 21.35 -25.40
C GLU A 29 44.55 22.06 -26.60
N ASN A 30 44.24 23.38 -26.45
CA ASN A 30 44.26 24.47 -27.48
C ASN A 30 43.39 24.41 -28.78
N ASN A 31 42.99 25.51 -29.47
CA ASN A 31 42.72 26.95 -29.18
C ASN A 31 42.08 27.67 -30.43
N ARG A 32 41.86 29.01 -30.37
CA ARG A 32 41.54 30.00 -31.45
C ARG A 32 40.08 30.06 -31.96
N ASP A 33 39.50 31.18 -32.45
CA ASP A 33 39.79 32.65 -32.52
C ASP A 33 38.49 33.38 -33.04
N ALA A 34 38.21 34.70 -32.97
CA ALA A 34 38.67 35.83 -32.12
C ALA A 34 37.83 37.13 -32.37
N SER A 35 37.78 38.03 -31.36
CA SER A 35 37.76 39.53 -31.43
C SER A 35 36.67 40.41 -32.12
N HIS A 36 36.06 41.33 -31.35
CA HIS A 36 36.06 42.81 -31.58
C HIS A 36 35.52 43.62 -30.35
N ALA A 37 35.59 44.96 -30.36
CA ALA A 37 35.36 45.84 -29.17
C ALA A 37 35.04 47.33 -29.50
N SER A 38 34.43 48.11 -28.57
CA SER A 38 34.75 49.53 -28.18
C SER A 38 33.64 50.30 -27.40
N ASN A 39 34.05 51.05 -26.36
CA ASN A 39 33.55 52.31 -25.70
C ASN A 39 32.08 52.79 -25.73
N ASP A 40 31.58 53.38 -24.60
CA ASP A 40 31.43 54.86 -24.47
C ASP A 40 31.11 55.47 -23.06
N THR A 41 31.90 56.50 -22.69
CA THR A 41 31.64 57.80 -22.01
C THR A 41 30.74 58.01 -20.72
N PRO A 42 31.23 58.76 -19.69
CA PRO A 42 30.48 59.21 -18.48
C PRO A 42 30.06 60.72 -18.44
N PRO A 43 29.15 61.14 -17.54
CA PRO A 43 28.66 62.53 -17.40
C PRO A 43 29.52 63.48 -16.51
N PRO A 44 29.33 64.82 -16.56
CA PRO A 44 30.32 65.82 -16.11
C PRO A 44 30.12 66.42 -14.67
N PRO A 45 31.15 67.08 -14.09
CA PRO A 45 31.14 67.69 -12.74
C PRO A 45 31.15 69.24 -12.72
N LEU A 46 30.78 69.87 -11.58
CA LEU A 46 31.09 71.26 -11.13
C LEU A 46 30.59 71.42 -9.65
N PRO A 47 31.08 72.38 -8.82
CA PRO A 47 32.45 72.86 -8.62
C PRO A 47 32.93 72.90 -7.13
N LYS A 48 34.27 72.84 -6.95
CA LYS A 48 35.16 73.67 -6.07
C LYS A 48 34.45 74.72 -5.15
N ARG A 49 34.83 75.03 -3.90
CA ARG A 49 36.14 75.14 -3.18
C ARG A 49 35.87 75.76 -1.76
N ASP A 50 36.76 75.95 -0.77
CA ASP A 50 38.20 75.70 -0.51
C ASP A 50 38.51 75.71 1.04
N HIS A 51 39.78 75.48 1.42
CA HIS A 51 40.49 75.92 2.65
C HIS A 51 40.29 75.21 4.02
N ARG A 52 41.23 74.27 4.30
CA ARG A 52 42.26 74.22 5.40
C ARG A 52 42.29 75.31 6.52
N PRO A 53 43.02 75.11 7.66
CA PRO A 53 43.99 74.03 7.99
C PRO A 53 43.93 73.40 9.42
N ALA A 54 44.68 72.29 9.55
CA ALA A 54 45.49 71.79 10.68
C ALA A 54 45.26 72.21 12.16
N ALA A 55 45.33 71.19 13.03
CA ALA A 55 46.08 71.23 14.29
C ALA A 55 46.72 69.84 14.53
N ASP A 56 47.89 69.82 15.17
CA ASP A 56 48.69 68.62 15.45
C ASP A 56 48.89 68.46 16.97
N SER A 57 48.78 67.25 17.50
CA SER A 57 49.24 66.91 18.85
C SER A 57 49.37 65.40 19.07
N ASP A 58 50.50 65.08 19.67
CA ASP A 58 51.09 63.76 19.84
C ASP A 58 50.53 63.02 21.09
N ARG A 59 50.86 61.71 21.18
CA ARG A 59 51.02 60.90 22.42
C ARG A 59 49.84 60.29 23.22
N ILE A 60 50.07 58.99 23.49
CA ILE A 60 49.87 58.24 24.76
C ILE A 60 48.45 57.72 25.10
N ALA A 61 48.34 56.39 25.04
CA ALA A 61 47.43 55.55 25.82
C ALA A 61 48.17 55.12 27.14
N PRO A 62 47.51 54.72 28.25
CA PRO A 62 46.30 53.88 28.24
C PRO A 62 45.17 54.18 29.26
N GLU A 63 43.99 53.66 28.90
CA GLU A 63 43.03 52.92 29.74
C GLU A 63 42.96 53.15 31.27
N TYR A 64 41.89 53.81 31.73
CA TYR A 64 40.86 53.16 32.57
C TYR A 64 39.51 53.93 32.55
N ALA A 65 38.42 53.23 32.89
CA ALA A 65 37.03 53.60 32.58
C ALA A 65 36.43 54.77 33.41
N GLN A 66 35.37 55.43 32.88
CA GLN A 66 34.00 55.25 33.40
C GLN A 66 32.86 56.05 32.70
N VAL A 67 31.63 55.53 32.84
CA VAL A 67 30.29 56.14 32.63
C VAL A 67 29.94 56.80 31.28
N ASN A 68 29.22 56.02 30.48
CA ASN A 68 28.41 56.38 29.31
C ASN A 68 27.45 57.59 29.53
N LYS A 69 27.25 58.45 28.52
CA LYS A 69 26.39 59.66 28.60
C LYS A 69 25.46 59.83 27.39
N ARG A 70 24.15 60.00 27.69
CA ARG A 70 23.01 60.25 26.78
C ARG A 70 22.65 59.02 25.93
N LYS A 71 21.36 58.69 25.71
CA LYS A 71 20.22 59.58 25.45
C LYS A 71 18.95 59.12 26.20
N LYS A 72 18.07 60.07 26.55
CA LYS A 72 16.64 59.76 26.74
C LYS A 72 16.08 59.34 25.37
N LEU A 73 15.65 58.10 25.24
CA LEU A 73 14.65 57.72 24.25
C LEU A 73 13.47 57.07 24.98
N VAL A 74 12.28 57.31 24.45
CA VAL A 74 10.97 56.96 25.03
C VAL A 74 10.96 55.55 25.62
N SER A 75 10.64 55.44 26.91
CA SER A 75 10.19 54.18 27.51
C SER A 75 8.82 53.85 26.95
N PHE A 76 8.79 53.20 25.79
CA PHE A 76 7.60 52.47 25.38
C PHE A 76 7.27 51.48 26.51
N PRO A 77 5.99 51.35 26.92
CA PRO A 77 5.59 50.14 27.64
C PRO A 77 5.97 48.94 26.75
N PRO A 78 6.32 47.77 27.33
CA PRO A 78 6.43 46.56 26.53
C PRO A 78 5.13 46.43 25.73
N ARG A 79 5.24 46.08 24.43
CA ARG A 79 4.04 45.74 23.67
C ARG A 79 3.34 44.63 24.47
N PRO A 80 2.03 44.71 24.76
CA PRO A 80 1.33 43.53 25.18
C PRO A 80 1.50 42.53 24.05
N ASP A 81 2.17 41.41 24.32
CA ASP A 81 2.36 40.33 23.37
C ASP A 81 1.00 39.66 23.16
N PHE A 82 0.20 40.30 22.30
CA PHE A 82 -0.97 39.72 21.67
C PHE A 82 -0.50 38.65 20.67
N VAL A 83 0.10 37.58 21.22
CA VAL A 83 0.13 36.27 20.63
C VAL A 83 -1.32 35.93 20.34
N PHE A 84 -1.74 36.14 19.09
CA PHE A 84 -3.08 35.85 18.62
C PHE A 84 -3.24 34.33 18.55
N LYS A 85 -3.38 33.71 19.72
CA LYS A 85 -3.55 32.27 19.91
C LYS A 85 -4.74 31.85 19.04
N PRO A 86 -4.53 31.07 17.97
CA PRO A 86 -5.57 30.82 16.98
C PRO A 86 -6.50 29.72 17.50
N GLU A 87 -7.29 30.04 18.52
CA GLU A 87 -8.11 29.09 19.30
C GLU A 87 -9.04 28.28 18.38
N ARG A 88 -9.71 28.98 17.45
CA ARG A 88 -10.55 28.42 16.39
C ARG A 88 -9.82 27.47 15.41
N ALA A 89 -8.49 27.45 15.39
CA ALA A 89 -7.71 26.47 14.60
C ALA A 89 -7.42 25.19 15.42
N GLY A 90 -7.23 25.32 16.74
CA GLY A 90 -7.06 24.18 17.65
C GLY A 90 -8.30 23.29 17.71
N ASP A 91 -9.50 23.88 17.76
CA ASP A 91 -10.77 23.14 17.82
C ASP A 91 -10.96 22.23 16.59
N ARG A 92 -10.70 22.76 15.40
CA ARG A 92 -10.85 22.02 14.13
C ARG A 92 -9.81 20.91 13.97
N MET A 93 -8.55 21.17 14.35
CA MET A 93 -7.50 20.15 14.42
C MET A 93 -7.91 19.00 15.36
N THR A 94 -8.40 19.34 16.56
CA THR A 94 -8.81 18.38 17.58
C THR A 94 -10.02 17.57 17.12
N CYS A 95 -11.02 18.20 16.52
CA CYS A 95 -12.18 17.53 15.93
C CYS A 95 -11.78 16.55 14.83
N LEU A 96 -10.95 16.97 13.85
CA LEU A 96 -10.46 16.09 12.77
C LEU A 96 -9.66 14.91 13.31
N LYS A 97 -8.75 15.14 14.28
CA LYS A 97 -7.98 14.07 14.93
C LYS A 97 -8.89 13.09 15.67
N ASN A 98 -9.86 13.57 16.44
CA ASN A 98 -10.77 12.73 17.20
C ASN A 98 -11.70 11.92 16.30
N CYS A 99 -12.28 12.52 15.25
CA CYS A 99 -13.09 11.81 14.26
C CYS A 99 -12.29 10.69 13.57
N LEU A 100 -11.05 10.97 13.15
CA LEU A 100 -10.21 9.97 12.48
C LEU A 100 -9.77 8.85 13.43
N VAL A 101 -9.48 9.16 14.70
CA VAL A 101 -9.25 8.13 15.75
C VAL A 101 -10.49 7.28 15.97
N VAL A 102 -11.68 7.88 16.14
CA VAL A 102 -12.93 7.14 16.40
C VAL A 102 -13.29 6.23 15.24
N VAL A 103 -13.21 6.71 13.98
CA VAL A 103 -13.51 5.88 12.80
C VAL A 103 -12.54 4.70 12.68
N ASN A 104 -11.22 4.93 12.85
CA ASN A 104 -10.25 3.83 12.79
C ASN A 104 -10.36 2.88 14.00
N LEU A 105 -10.81 3.35 15.16
CA LEU A 105 -11.04 2.52 16.34
C LEU A 105 -12.28 1.63 16.15
N LEU A 106 -13.34 2.13 15.52
CA LEU A 106 -14.50 1.32 15.13
C LEU A 106 -14.10 0.25 14.10
N ILE A 107 -13.28 0.59 13.10
CA ILE A 107 -12.72 -0.37 12.14
C ILE A 107 -11.86 -1.43 12.87
N TRP A 108 -11.02 -1.02 13.83
CA TRP A 108 -10.22 -1.93 14.66
C TRP A 108 -11.09 -2.89 15.48
N LEU A 109 -12.14 -2.37 16.15
CA LEU A 109 -13.09 -3.16 16.93
C LEU A 109 -13.84 -4.17 16.05
N LEU A 110 -14.28 -3.78 14.86
CA LEU A 110 -14.92 -4.68 13.89
C LEU A 110 -13.95 -5.79 13.44
N GLY A 111 -12.69 -5.45 13.12
CA GLY A 111 -11.65 -6.43 12.81
C GLY A 111 -11.37 -7.41 13.96
N ALA A 112 -11.33 -6.90 15.19
CA ALA A 112 -11.16 -7.72 16.40
C ALA A 112 -12.35 -8.67 16.64
N ILE A 113 -13.59 -8.20 16.47
CA ILE A 113 -14.81 -9.02 16.57
C ILE A 113 -14.82 -10.12 15.50
N VAL A 114 -14.53 -9.78 14.24
CA VAL A 114 -14.45 -10.74 13.13
C VAL A 114 -13.36 -11.80 13.38
N THR A 115 -12.19 -11.37 13.89
CA THR A 115 -11.09 -12.27 14.28
C THR A 115 -11.51 -13.19 15.43
N ALA A 116 -12.15 -12.66 16.46
CA ALA A 116 -12.61 -13.43 17.62
C ALA A 116 -13.66 -14.48 17.23
N ILE A 117 -14.61 -14.14 16.35
CA ILE A 117 -15.58 -15.10 15.79
C ILE A 117 -14.87 -16.19 14.98
N GLY A 118 -13.90 -15.83 14.14
CA GLY A 118 -13.10 -16.79 13.38
C GLY A 118 -12.30 -17.75 14.27
N ILE A 119 -11.71 -17.25 15.36
CA ILE A 119 -11.03 -18.06 16.37
C ILE A 119 -12.02 -18.96 17.13
N TRP A 120 -13.19 -18.44 17.52
CA TRP A 120 -14.21 -19.23 18.23
C TRP A 120 -14.64 -20.45 17.41
N ILE A 121 -15.00 -20.25 16.13
CA ILE A 121 -15.40 -21.32 15.19
C ILE A 121 -14.29 -22.38 15.01
N LYS A 122 -13.03 -22.02 15.25
CA LYS A 122 -11.85 -22.88 15.08
C LYS A 122 -11.40 -23.60 16.36
N VAL A 123 -11.77 -23.09 17.55
CA VAL A 123 -11.30 -23.58 18.87
C VAL A 123 -12.41 -24.28 19.66
N ASP A 124 -13.68 -23.93 19.45
CA ASP A 124 -14.81 -24.52 20.14
C ASP A 124 -14.96 -26.02 19.80
N LYS A 125 -14.90 -26.85 20.86
CA LYS A 125 -14.88 -28.31 20.75
C LYS A 125 -16.24 -28.92 20.46
N ASP A 126 -17.33 -28.26 20.82
CA ASP A 126 -18.68 -28.77 20.57
C ASP A 126 -19.15 -28.36 19.17
N PHE A 127 -18.76 -27.17 18.70
CA PHE A 127 -18.76 -26.88 17.26
C PHE A 127 -17.89 -27.87 16.48
N PHE A 128 -16.68 -28.22 16.94
CA PHE A 128 -15.84 -29.24 16.27
C PHE A 128 -16.49 -30.62 16.25
N LYS A 129 -17.17 -31.06 17.33
CA LYS A 129 -17.94 -32.32 17.35
C LYS A 129 -19.07 -32.29 16.34
N ILE A 130 -19.94 -31.27 16.37
CA ILE A 130 -21.04 -31.09 15.41
C ILE A 130 -20.48 -31.09 13.98
N GLN A 131 -19.36 -30.40 13.76
CA GLN A 131 -18.67 -30.33 12.48
C GLN A 131 -18.14 -31.69 12.00
N SER A 132 -17.68 -32.55 12.92
CA SER A 132 -17.25 -33.92 12.62
C SER A 132 -18.40 -34.93 12.46
N GLN A 133 -19.57 -34.66 13.08
CA GLN A 133 -20.76 -35.51 13.01
C GLN A 133 -21.61 -35.26 11.75
N LEU A 134 -21.56 -34.03 11.20
CA LEU A 134 -22.33 -33.61 10.03
C LEU A 134 -21.47 -33.44 8.75
N ASP A 135 -20.24 -33.96 8.74
CA ASP A 135 -19.29 -33.86 7.61
C ASP A 135 -18.98 -32.40 7.17
N LEU A 136 -19.07 -31.46 8.12
CA LEU A 136 -18.94 -30.01 7.87
C LEU A 136 -17.47 -29.53 7.90
N SER A 137 -16.52 -30.38 7.50
CA SER A 137 -15.08 -30.08 7.33
C SER A 137 -14.83 -28.70 6.70
N GLN A 138 -15.68 -28.39 5.72
CA GLN A 138 -15.96 -27.14 5.02
C GLN A 138 -15.68 -25.85 5.83
N PHE A 139 -16.09 -25.79 7.11
CA PHE A 139 -16.02 -24.58 7.94
C PHE A 139 -14.59 -24.22 8.41
N LYS A 140 -13.63 -25.15 8.38
CA LYS A 140 -12.24 -24.91 8.79
C LYS A 140 -11.52 -23.93 7.87
N THR A 141 -11.81 -23.98 6.57
CA THR A 141 -11.23 -23.03 5.60
C THR A 141 -11.91 -21.66 5.71
N SER A 142 -13.25 -21.61 5.80
CA SER A 142 -13.99 -20.35 5.95
C SER A 142 -13.58 -19.56 7.20
N SER A 143 -13.45 -20.22 8.35
CA SER A 143 -12.97 -19.59 9.60
C SER A 143 -11.52 -19.13 9.50
N THR A 144 -10.65 -19.88 8.80
CA THR A 144 -9.26 -19.46 8.58
C THR A 144 -9.17 -18.21 7.69
N VAL A 145 -9.97 -18.11 6.63
CA VAL A 145 -10.06 -16.88 5.82
C VAL A 145 -10.62 -15.71 6.65
N LEU A 146 -11.64 -15.95 7.48
CA LEU A 146 -12.24 -14.94 8.36
C LEU A 146 -11.22 -14.36 9.37
N ILE A 147 -10.36 -15.21 9.94
CA ILE A 147 -9.25 -14.78 10.80
C ILE A 147 -8.27 -13.88 10.04
N VAL A 148 -7.82 -14.30 8.84
CA VAL A 148 -6.85 -13.52 8.04
C VAL A 148 -7.40 -12.14 7.68
N VAL A 149 -8.65 -12.08 7.19
CA VAL A 149 -9.30 -10.81 6.84
C VAL A 149 -9.51 -9.93 8.07
N GLY A 150 -9.98 -10.50 9.19
CA GLY A 150 -10.15 -9.78 10.45
C GLY A 150 -8.85 -9.18 10.98
N VAL A 151 -7.74 -9.94 10.93
CA VAL A 151 -6.41 -9.48 11.35
C VAL A 151 -5.90 -8.36 10.45
N VAL A 152 -6.09 -8.43 9.13
CA VAL A 152 -5.72 -7.34 8.21
C VAL A 152 -6.50 -6.06 8.53
N ILE A 153 -7.82 -6.15 8.72
CA ILE A 153 -8.66 -5.01 9.11
C ILE A 153 -8.20 -4.42 10.46
N MET A 154 -7.89 -5.28 11.43
CA MET A 154 -7.39 -4.88 12.74
C MET A 154 -6.02 -4.17 12.65
N VAL A 155 -5.08 -4.65 11.83
CA VAL A 155 -3.79 -4.00 11.62
C VAL A 155 -3.96 -2.62 10.95
N VAL A 156 -4.80 -2.51 9.91
CA VAL A 156 -5.07 -1.24 9.23
C VAL A 156 -5.72 -0.22 10.18
N GLY A 157 -6.74 -0.64 10.95
CA GLY A 157 -7.39 0.22 11.96
C GLY A 157 -6.44 0.65 13.08
N PHE A 158 -5.55 -0.24 13.53
CA PHE A 158 -4.52 0.10 14.52
C PHE A 158 -3.54 1.15 13.98
N LEU A 159 -3.02 0.97 12.76
CA LEU A 159 -2.12 1.93 12.12
C LEU A 159 -2.77 3.30 11.91
N GLY A 160 -4.06 3.34 11.53
CA GLY A 160 -4.84 4.57 11.42
C GLY A 160 -4.96 5.30 12.77
N CYS A 161 -5.33 4.58 13.84
CA CYS A 161 -5.38 5.13 15.20
C CYS A 161 -4.01 5.64 15.67
N TRP A 162 -2.98 4.81 15.53
CA TRP A 162 -1.62 5.10 16.00
C TRP A 162 -1.01 6.30 15.28
N GLY A 163 -1.14 6.37 13.95
CA GLY A 163 -0.71 7.51 13.16
C GLY A 163 -1.37 8.81 13.60
N ALA A 164 -2.69 8.79 13.77
CA ALA A 164 -3.47 9.94 14.24
C ALA A 164 -3.04 10.41 15.63
N MET A 165 -2.89 9.47 16.58
CA MET A 165 -2.46 9.76 17.96
C MET A 165 -1.04 10.32 18.02
N ALA A 166 -0.08 9.65 17.37
CA ALA A 166 1.34 10.01 17.42
C ALA A 166 1.68 11.32 16.67
N SER A 167 0.80 11.79 15.80
CA SER A 167 0.98 13.02 14.98
C SER A 167 2.28 13.04 14.16
N LYS A 168 2.86 11.86 13.86
CA LYS A 168 4.05 11.71 13.01
C LYS A 168 3.61 11.56 11.56
N ILE A 169 3.88 12.58 10.73
CA ILE A 169 3.46 12.62 9.31
C ILE A 169 3.82 11.33 8.55
N TRP A 170 5.01 10.77 8.78
CA TRP A 170 5.44 9.49 8.18
C TRP A 170 4.47 8.33 8.40
N MET A 171 3.85 8.21 9.58
CA MET A 171 2.87 7.15 9.86
C MET A 171 1.57 7.36 9.07
N LEU A 172 1.11 8.61 8.94
CA LEU A 172 -0.07 8.94 8.12
C LEU A 172 0.21 8.73 6.62
N VAL A 173 1.45 8.96 6.16
CA VAL A 173 1.86 8.67 4.77
C VAL A 173 1.88 7.17 4.50
N ILE A 174 2.41 6.34 5.42
CA ILE A 174 2.36 4.87 5.30
C ILE A 174 0.91 4.38 5.25
N PHE A 175 0.03 4.91 6.10
CA PHE A 175 -1.39 4.60 6.09
C PHE A 175 -2.07 4.97 4.76
N ILE A 176 -1.78 6.16 4.20
CA ILE A 176 -2.25 6.56 2.86
C ILE A 176 -1.79 5.57 1.78
N ILE A 177 -0.52 5.16 1.79
CA ILE A 177 0.03 4.20 0.82
C ILE A 177 -0.69 2.85 0.93
N ILE A 178 -0.95 2.35 2.15
CA ILE A 178 -1.70 1.11 2.37
C ILE A 178 -3.12 1.22 1.82
N VAL A 179 -3.83 2.32 2.08
CA VAL A 179 -5.20 2.53 1.57
C VAL A 179 -5.22 2.65 0.04
N ILE A 180 -4.22 3.30 -0.58
CA ILE A 180 -4.08 3.35 -2.05
C ILE A 180 -3.85 1.94 -2.64
N ILE A 181 -3.02 1.11 -2.00
CA ILE A 181 -2.82 -0.29 -2.44
C ILE A 181 -4.13 -1.09 -2.34
N ILE A 182 -4.93 -0.87 -1.30
CA ILE A 182 -6.25 -1.51 -1.16
C ILE A 182 -7.21 -1.07 -2.28
N ILE A 183 -7.28 0.24 -2.59
CA ILE A 183 -8.08 0.78 -3.72
C ILE A 183 -7.67 0.10 -5.05
N LEU A 184 -6.37 -0.03 -5.31
CA LEU A 184 -5.87 -0.65 -6.54
C LEU A 184 -6.21 -2.15 -6.61
N MET A 185 -6.11 -2.87 -5.49
CA MET A 185 -6.51 -4.28 -5.39
C MET A 185 -8.03 -4.46 -5.59
N GLU A 186 -8.86 -3.55 -5.08
CA GLU A 186 -10.31 -3.58 -5.23
C GLU A 186 -10.73 -3.30 -6.68
N ILE A 187 -10.15 -2.28 -7.32
CA ILE A 187 -10.35 -1.99 -8.75
C ILE A 187 -9.90 -3.18 -9.61
N ALA A 188 -8.75 -3.78 -9.31
CA ALA A 188 -8.26 -4.96 -10.02
C ALA A 188 -9.20 -6.17 -9.87
N ALA A 189 -9.73 -6.42 -8.66
CA ALA A 189 -10.69 -7.49 -8.43
C ALA A 189 -12.00 -7.28 -9.22
N ILE A 190 -12.53 -6.06 -9.24
CA ILE A 190 -13.72 -5.69 -10.02
C ILE A 190 -13.46 -5.90 -11.53
N ALA A 191 -12.32 -5.44 -12.04
CA ALA A 191 -11.94 -5.58 -13.43
C ALA A 191 -11.76 -7.06 -13.85
N LEU A 192 -11.15 -7.89 -13.00
CA LEU A 192 -11.00 -9.33 -13.22
C LEU A 192 -12.36 -10.04 -13.27
N VAL A 193 -13.26 -9.76 -12.32
CA VAL A 193 -14.62 -10.34 -12.31
C VAL A 193 -15.40 -9.90 -13.55
N TRP A 194 -15.33 -8.63 -13.95
CA TRP A 194 -16.01 -8.13 -15.15
C TRP A 194 -15.47 -8.78 -16.42
N SER A 195 -14.14 -8.88 -16.56
CA SER A 195 -13.49 -9.56 -17.70
C SER A 195 -13.90 -11.03 -17.79
N ALA A 196 -13.87 -11.75 -16.67
CA ALA A 196 -14.28 -13.16 -16.59
C ALA A 196 -15.78 -13.39 -16.89
N VAL A 197 -16.63 -12.39 -16.64
CA VAL A 197 -18.07 -12.47 -16.95
C VAL A 197 -18.38 -12.14 -18.42
N VAL A 198 -17.60 -11.26 -19.06
CA VAL A 198 -17.89 -10.70 -20.40
C VAL A 198 -17.10 -11.37 -21.53
N ASN A 199 -15.80 -11.66 -21.34
CA ASN A 199 -14.92 -12.10 -22.41
C ASN A 199 -14.78 -13.63 -22.45
N LYS A 200 -15.33 -14.27 -23.48
CA LYS A 200 -15.30 -15.74 -23.67
C LYS A 200 -13.88 -16.32 -23.69
N ASN A 201 -12.93 -15.65 -24.33
CA ASN A 201 -11.55 -16.14 -24.41
C ASN A 201 -10.89 -16.15 -23.01
N MET A 202 -11.23 -15.18 -22.16
CA MET A 202 -10.80 -15.15 -20.76
C MET A 202 -11.51 -16.22 -19.93
N GLN A 203 -12.75 -16.61 -20.27
CA GLN A 203 -13.44 -17.71 -19.59
C GLN A 203 -12.72 -19.04 -19.79
N GLU A 204 -12.24 -19.34 -21.00
CA GLU A 204 -11.46 -20.55 -21.27
C GLU A 204 -10.10 -20.53 -20.55
N GLU A 205 -9.38 -19.40 -20.59
CA GLU A 205 -8.09 -19.26 -19.88
C GLU A 205 -8.26 -19.38 -18.35
N VAL A 206 -9.28 -18.75 -17.78
CA VAL A 206 -9.57 -18.84 -16.33
C VAL A 206 -10.08 -20.23 -15.97
N LYS A 207 -10.91 -20.89 -16.79
CA LYS A 207 -11.30 -22.30 -16.58
C LYS A 207 -10.05 -23.20 -16.59
N LEU A 208 -9.15 -23.07 -17.56
CA LEU A 208 -7.91 -23.86 -17.66
C LEU A 208 -7.02 -23.67 -16.42
N LYS A 209 -6.74 -22.40 -16.03
CA LYS A 209 -5.97 -22.08 -14.82
C LYS A 209 -6.64 -22.60 -13.56
N SER A 210 -7.96 -22.53 -13.47
CA SER A 210 -8.73 -23.08 -12.35
C SER A 210 -8.66 -24.60 -12.27
N LYS A 211 -8.65 -25.31 -13.40
CA LYS A 211 -8.48 -26.79 -13.43
C LYS A 211 -7.09 -27.18 -12.90
N SER A 212 -6.03 -26.53 -13.38
CA SER A 212 -4.66 -26.74 -12.87
C SER A 212 -4.54 -26.41 -11.37
N ALA A 213 -5.10 -25.29 -10.92
CA ALA A 213 -5.13 -24.92 -9.51
C ALA A 213 -5.93 -25.91 -8.64
N MET A 214 -7.04 -26.46 -9.17
CA MET A 214 -7.88 -27.44 -8.48
C MET A 214 -7.12 -28.72 -8.11
N HIS A 215 -6.23 -29.23 -8.97
CA HIS A 215 -5.38 -30.38 -8.62
C HIS A 215 -4.49 -30.05 -7.40
N HIS A 216 -3.73 -28.96 -7.44
CA HIS A 216 -2.89 -28.51 -6.32
C HIS A 216 -3.66 -28.08 -5.05
N MET A 217 -4.98 -27.88 -5.16
CA MET A 217 -5.88 -27.62 -4.03
C MET A 217 -6.50 -28.89 -3.44
N MET A 218 -6.41 -30.04 -4.10
CA MET A 218 -6.97 -31.30 -3.60
C MET A 218 -5.97 -32.09 -2.75
N ASP A 219 -4.66 -31.93 -3.00
CA ASP A 219 -3.56 -32.51 -2.19
C ASP A 219 -3.53 -31.96 -0.74
N ASP A 220 -4.05 -30.74 -0.53
CA ASP A 220 -4.09 -30.06 0.76
C ASP A 220 -5.50 -30.12 1.35
N GLU A 221 -5.67 -30.87 2.44
CA GLU A 221 -6.90 -31.02 3.20
C GLU A 221 -7.64 -29.69 3.48
N THR A 222 -6.91 -28.60 3.76
CA THR A 222 -7.51 -27.28 4.04
C THR A 222 -8.02 -26.58 2.78
N LYS A 223 -7.41 -26.85 1.61
CA LYS A 223 -7.83 -26.29 0.32
C LYS A 223 -8.94 -27.13 -0.29
N ARG A 224 -8.91 -28.46 -0.12
CA ARG A 224 -9.95 -29.40 -0.58
C ARG A 224 -11.31 -29.06 0.00
N GLN A 225 -11.35 -28.80 1.32
CA GLN A 225 -12.56 -28.39 2.06
C GLN A 225 -13.25 -27.15 1.49
N PHE A 226 -12.53 -26.21 0.87
CA PHE A 226 -13.11 -25.05 0.21
C PHE A 226 -13.80 -25.41 -1.12
N ILE A 227 -13.21 -26.32 -1.91
CA ILE A 227 -13.81 -26.79 -3.16
C ILE A 227 -15.04 -27.66 -2.88
N GLU A 228 -14.96 -28.55 -1.88
CA GLU A 228 -16.11 -29.31 -1.39
C GLU A 228 -17.25 -28.39 -0.95
N MET A 229 -16.94 -27.33 -0.18
CA MET A 229 -17.92 -26.33 0.26
C MET A 229 -18.59 -25.63 -0.93
N LEU A 230 -17.80 -25.21 -1.92
CA LEU A 230 -18.29 -24.56 -3.14
C LEU A 230 -19.28 -25.47 -3.88
N GLN A 231 -18.92 -26.75 -4.07
CA GLN A 231 -19.74 -27.75 -4.74
C GLN A 231 -21.07 -27.99 -4.02
N ARG A 232 -21.05 -28.20 -2.69
CA ARG A 232 -22.28 -28.35 -1.90
C ARG A 232 -23.16 -27.09 -1.90
N LYS A 233 -22.56 -25.89 -1.93
CA LYS A 233 -23.29 -24.61 -1.88
C LYS A 233 -23.85 -24.15 -3.23
N LEU A 234 -23.23 -24.55 -4.34
CA LEU A 234 -23.64 -24.15 -5.69
C LEU A 234 -24.17 -25.32 -6.54
N GLN A 235 -24.28 -26.53 -5.96
CA GLN A 235 -24.79 -27.76 -6.58
C GLN A 235 -24.13 -28.04 -7.95
N CYS A 236 -22.80 -28.09 -7.91
CA CYS A 236 -21.92 -28.18 -9.08
C CYS A 236 -20.78 -29.17 -8.84
N CYS A 237 -20.09 -29.61 -9.89
CA CYS A 237 -18.94 -30.50 -9.80
C CYS A 237 -17.82 -30.13 -10.78
N GLY A 238 -16.57 -30.21 -10.33
CA GLY A 238 -15.40 -29.74 -11.08
C GLY A 238 -15.43 -28.22 -11.32
N VAL A 239 -14.52 -27.72 -12.16
CA VAL A 239 -14.53 -26.32 -12.63
C VAL A 239 -15.57 -26.15 -13.73
N ASP A 240 -15.63 -27.13 -14.62
CA ASP A 240 -16.34 -27.12 -15.90
C ASP A 240 -17.26 -28.35 -16.02
N GLY A 241 -16.89 -29.45 -15.35
CA GLY A 241 -17.77 -30.58 -15.07
C GLY A 241 -17.04 -31.70 -14.32
N VAL A 242 -17.78 -32.77 -13.95
CA VAL A 242 -17.23 -33.94 -13.23
C VAL A 242 -15.98 -34.57 -13.87
N LYS A 243 -15.83 -34.47 -15.20
CA LYS A 243 -14.66 -34.98 -15.94
C LYS A 243 -13.34 -34.35 -15.50
N ASP A 244 -13.35 -33.16 -14.89
CA ASP A 244 -12.14 -32.47 -14.43
C ASP A 244 -11.31 -33.30 -13.45
N TYR A 245 -11.95 -34.18 -12.65
CA TYR A 245 -11.29 -35.12 -11.75
C TYR A 245 -10.47 -36.21 -12.45
N SER A 246 -10.72 -36.46 -13.74
CA SER A 246 -10.10 -37.53 -14.53
C SER A 246 -9.40 -37.00 -15.78
N MET A 247 -9.01 -35.72 -15.78
CA MET A 247 -8.28 -35.09 -16.90
C MET A 247 -6.82 -35.53 -16.98
N ASP A 248 -6.19 -35.86 -15.84
CA ASP A 248 -4.83 -36.41 -15.77
C ASP A 248 -4.90 -37.95 -15.75
N PRO A 249 -4.43 -38.66 -16.80
CA PRO A 249 -4.41 -40.12 -16.82
C PRO A 249 -3.31 -40.73 -15.93
N ALA A 250 -2.29 -39.96 -15.53
CA ALA A 250 -1.19 -40.42 -14.68
C ALA A 250 -1.51 -40.29 -13.19
N ASN A 251 -2.34 -39.31 -12.80
CA ASN A 251 -2.83 -39.14 -11.43
C ASN A 251 -4.35 -38.85 -11.38
N PRO A 252 -5.21 -39.83 -11.73
CA PRO A 252 -6.66 -39.67 -11.72
C PRO A 252 -7.19 -39.52 -10.30
N MET A 253 -7.99 -38.48 -10.07
CA MET A 253 -8.45 -38.08 -8.74
C MET A 253 -9.85 -38.63 -8.45
N PRO A 254 -10.14 -39.11 -7.23
CA PRO A 254 -11.49 -39.53 -6.87
C PRO A 254 -12.45 -38.33 -6.82
N VAL A 255 -13.64 -38.49 -7.42
CA VAL A 255 -14.72 -37.49 -7.31
C VAL A 255 -15.21 -37.44 -5.85
N PRO A 256 -15.17 -36.28 -5.18
CA PRO A 256 -15.51 -36.18 -3.76
C PRO A 256 -17.03 -36.29 -3.53
N PRO A 257 -17.48 -36.73 -2.33
CA PRO A 257 -18.91 -36.80 -2.01
C PRO A 257 -19.67 -35.48 -2.16
N SER A 258 -19.00 -34.33 -2.07
CA SER A 258 -19.55 -32.99 -2.32
C SER A 258 -20.07 -32.77 -3.74
N CYS A 259 -19.55 -33.53 -4.72
CA CYS A 259 -20.04 -33.50 -6.10
C CYS A 259 -21.35 -34.28 -6.31
N ILE A 260 -21.78 -35.12 -5.36
CA ILE A 260 -22.87 -36.09 -5.57
C ILE A 260 -24.19 -35.49 -5.06
N ASN A 261 -25.21 -35.53 -5.93
CA ASN A 261 -26.58 -35.21 -5.57
C ASN A 261 -27.18 -36.38 -4.75
N THR A 262 -27.66 -36.09 -3.53
CA THR A 262 -28.26 -37.05 -2.61
C THR A 262 -29.46 -37.79 -3.18
N ASP A 263 -30.25 -37.12 -4.01
CA ASP A 263 -31.59 -37.57 -4.41
C ASP A 263 -31.52 -38.47 -5.65
N THR A 264 -30.48 -38.29 -6.47
CA THR A 264 -30.25 -39.06 -7.70
C THR A 264 -29.05 -40.01 -7.61
N SER A 265 -28.23 -39.90 -6.56
CA SER A 265 -26.95 -40.62 -6.39
C SER A 265 -25.97 -40.45 -7.57
N LYS A 266 -26.05 -39.32 -8.28
CA LYS A 266 -25.19 -38.99 -9.43
C LYS A 266 -24.39 -37.70 -9.18
N PRO A 267 -23.20 -37.54 -9.78
CA PRO A 267 -22.49 -36.26 -9.78
C PRO A 267 -23.32 -35.14 -10.42
N TYR A 268 -23.16 -33.90 -9.95
CA TYR A 268 -23.70 -32.73 -10.64
C TYR A 268 -23.03 -32.58 -12.01
N GLU A 269 -23.81 -32.49 -13.09
CA GLU A 269 -23.30 -32.32 -14.45
C GLU A 269 -22.77 -30.89 -14.72
N ARG A 270 -23.21 -29.91 -13.91
CA ARG A 270 -22.85 -28.48 -14.04
C ARG A 270 -21.49 -28.18 -13.42
N GLY A 271 -20.58 -27.57 -14.20
CA GLY A 271 -19.31 -27.01 -13.72
C GLY A 271 -19.47 -25.85 -12.72
N CYS A 272 -18.62 -25.80 -11.70
CA CYS A 272 -18.71 -24.75 -10.68
C CYS A 272 -18.36 -23.34 -11.17
N TYR A 273 -17.56 -23.18 -12.24
CA TYR A 273 -17.29 -21.88 -12.84
C TYR A 273 -18.59 -21.23 -13.34
N ASP A 274 -19.41 -21.98 -14.09
CA ASP A 274 -20.66 -21.47 -14.64
C ASP A 274 -21.72 -21.27 -13.54
N ALA A 275 -21.63 -22.01 -12.43
CA ALA A 275 -22.45 -21.79 -11.23
C ALA A 275 -22.03 -20.51 -10.47
N ILE A 276 -20.72 -20.26 -10.31
CA ILE A 276 -20.19 -19.00 -9.75
C ILE A 276 -20.61 -17.82 -10.62
N VAL A 277 -20.43 -17.90 -11.94
CA VAL A 277 -20.77 -16.80 -12.87
C VAL A 277 -22.27 -16.47 -12.83
N GLU A 278 -23.15 -17.46 -12.70
CA GLU A 278 -24.58 -17.19 -12.52
C GLU A 278 -24.89 -16.60 -11.13
N PHE A 279 -24.29 -17.12 -10.06
CA PHE A 279 -24.46 -16.56 -8.71
C PHE A 279 -24.00 -15.09 -8.64
N LEU A 280 -22.85 -14.77 -9.24
CA LEU A 280 -22.32 -13.42 -9.35
C LEU A 280 -23.25 -12.51 -10.15
N LYS A 281 -23.78 -12.96 -11.30
CA LYS A 281 -24.79 -12.21 -12.08
C LYS A 281 -26.05 -11.95 -11.25
N ASN A 282 -26.60 -12.97 -10.61
CA ASN A 282 -27.83 -12.92 -9.81
C ASN A 282 -27.68 -12.09 -8.50
N LYS A 283 -26.44 -11.74 -8.10
CA LYS A 283 -26.14 -10.89 -6.93
C LYS A 283 -25.32 -9.63 -7.27
N ALA A 284 -25.10 -9.34 -8.56
CA ALA A 284 -24.18 -8.29 -9.03
C ALA A 284 -24.49 -6.90 -8.44
N ALA A 285 -25.77 -6.54 -8.35
CA ALA A 285 -26.19 -5.25 -7.78
C ALA A 285 -25.82 -5.09 -6.29
N ILE A 286 -25.89 -6.17 -5.51
CA ILE A 286 -25.54 -6.16 -4.08
C ILE A 286 -24.01 -6.09 -3.94
N ILE A 287 -23.28 -6.92 -4.69
CA ILE A 287 -21.81 -6.98 -4.65
C ILE A 287 -21.20 -5.64 -5.10
N GLY A 288 -21.69 -5.08 -6.20
CA GLY A 288 -21.26 -3.76 -6.70
C GLY A 288 -21.63 -2.61 -5.76
N GLY A 289 -22.80 -2.68 -5.10
CA GLY A 289 -23.20 -1.70 -4.08
C GLY A 289 -22.29 -1.71 -2.85
N VAL A 290 -21.89 -2.91 -2.39
CA VAL A 290 -20.93 -3.06 -1.28
C VAL A 290 -19.56 -2.52 -1.67
N ALA A 291 -19.02 -2.89 -2.84
CA ALA A 291 -17.73 -2.38 -3.31
C ALA A 291 -17.74 -0.85 -3.48
N LEU A 292 -18.79 -0.27 -4.07
CA LEU A 292 -18.92 1.20 -4.18
C LEU A 292 -18.95 1.88 -2.79
N ALA A 293 -19.63 1.31 -1.81
CA ALA A 293 -19.66 1.84 -0.45
C ALA A 293 -18.28 1.76 0.25
N VAL A 294 -17.55 0.66 0.03
CA VAL A 294 -16.19 0.45 0.57
C VAL A 294 -15.19 1.43 -0.08
N LEU A 295 -15.22 1.59 -1.41
CA LEU A 295 -14.41 2.55 -2.14
C LEU A 295 -14.67 4.01 -1.69
N LEU A 296 -15.95 4.39 -1.51
CA LEU A 296 -16.31 5.72 -1.00
C LEU A 296 -15.81 5.96 0.44
N LEU A 297 -15.86 4.94 1.30
CA LEU A 297 -15.31 5.00 2.66
C LEU A 297 -13.78 5.20 2.63
N GLN A 298 -13.06 4.46 1.79
CA GLN A 298 -11.62 4.60 1.60
C GLN A 298 -11.24 6.01 1.11
N ILE A 299 -11.95 6.55 0.12
CA ILE A 299 -11.75 7.92 -0.39
C ILE A 299 -11.99 8.95 0.73
N GLY A 300 -13.07 8.79 1.51
CA GLY A 300 -13.33 9.66 2.67
C GLY A 300 -12.19 9.63 3.70
N VAL A 301 -11.70 8.45 4.04
CA VAL A 301 -10.56 8.25 4.94
C VAL A 301 -9.27 8.89 4.40
N LEU A 302 -8.99 8.79 3.10
CA LEU A 302 -7.86 9.47 2.46
C LEU A 302 -7.97 11.00 2.53
N VAL A 303 -9.16 11.56 2.29
CA VAL A 303 -9.41 13.01 2.42
C VAL A 303 -9.19 13.48 3.86
N PHE A 304 -9.81 12.83 4.85
CA PHE A 304 -9.62 13.19 6.27
C PHE A 304 -8.15 13.07 6.70
N THR A 305 -7.44 12.02 6.28
CA THR A 305 -6.01 11.84 6.60
C THR A 305 -5.16 12.94 5.97
N THR A 306 -5.43 13.30 4.71
CA THR A 306 -4.70 14.36 4.00
C THR A 306 -4.95 15.73 4.62
N CYS A 307 -6.19 16.05 4.98
CA CYS A 307 -6.53 17.25 5.74
C CYS A 307 -5.79 17.31 7.09
N LEU A 308 -5.68 16.18 7.81
CA LEU A 308 -4.94 16.11 9.07
C LEU A 308 -3.43 16.32 8.86
N ILE A 309 -2.82 15.73 7.81
CA ILE A 309 -1.41 15.99 7.45
C ILE A 309 -1.18 17.48 7.15
N CYS A 310 -2.03 18.10 6.33
CA CYS A 310 -1.92 19.52 6.00
C CYS A 310 -2.08 20.41 7.23
N SER A 311 -3.01 20.09 8.13
CA SER A 311 -3.18 20.81 9.39
C SER A 311 -1.95 20.70 10.30
N ILE A 312 -1.39 19.50 10.46
CA ILE A 312 -0.15 19.26 11.23
C ILE A 312 1.04 20.03 10.63
N LYS A 313 1.19 20.05 9.30
CA LYS A 313 2.24 20.84 8.63
C LYS A 313 2.09 22.33 8.92
N ASN A 314 0.90 22.89 8.74
CA ASN A 314 0.65 24.31 8.97
C ASN A 314 0.87 24.71 10.44
N ALA A 315 0.52 23.84 11.39
CA ALA A 315 0.79 24.06 12.81
C ALA A 315 2.29 24.07 13.13
N ALA A 316 3.13 23.29 12.42
CA ALA A 316 4.58 23.34 12.58
C ALA A 316 5.20 24.63 12.01
N THR A 317 4.76 25.07 10.82
CA THR A 317 5.27 26.30 10.20
C THR A 317 4.94 27.56 11.03
N ASN A 318 3.74 27.62 11.61
CA ASN A 318 3.26 28.77 12.40
C ASN A 318 3.90 28.91 13.80
N VAL A 319 4.92 28.11 14.13
CA VAL A 319 5.66 28.16 15.40
C VAL A 319 7.13 28.57 15.18
N ILE A 320 7.53 28.81 13.93
CA ILE A 320 8.91 29.13 13.51
C ILE A 320 9.06 30.63 13.13
N PHE A 321 7.96 31.38 13.12
CA PHE A 321 7.87 32.83 12.89
C PHE A 321 7.20 33.54 14.07
#